data_AF-A0A538E1I0-F1
#
_entry.id   AF-A0A538E1I0-F1
#
_cell.length_a   1.000
_cell.length_b   1.000
_cell.length_c   1.000
_cell.angle_alpha   90.00
_cell.angle_beta   90.00
_cell.angle_gamma   90.00
#
_symmetry.space_group_name_H-M   'P 1'
#
loop_
_entity.id
_entity.type
_entity.pdbx_description
1 polymer ?
#
loop_
_entity_poly.entity_id
_entity_poly.type
_entity_poly.pdbx_seq_one_letter_code
_entity_poly.pdbx_strand_id
1 'polypeptide(L)'
;MGTELTRTKPLLFALGAVAVVVLRYLAVGGASYQPAPVADPCVGRDWRHPDDVATVLEQVILSALDGAACQLGVSREDLVLAIRDKPSLDTFASEHGITRARAEDAVRMGLDRAIDDAETAGALPGFAAALARRLVDTLEPWRVLETLESLRDLLP
;
A
#
# COMPACT_ATOMS: atom_id res chain seq x y z
N MET A 1 -0.93 27.66 55.31
CA MET A 1 -0.22 28.12 54.09
C MET A 1 1.08 27.33 53.90
N GLY A 2 1.01 26.01 53.66
CA GLY A 2 2.21 25.14 53.65
C GLY A 2 2.17 23.97 52.65
N THR A 3 1.17 23.90 51.79
CA THR A 3 0.96 22.80 50.83
C THR A 3 1.40 23.13 49.40
N GLU A 4 1.78 24.38 49.09
CA GLU A 4 2.13 24.78 47.72
C GLU A 4 3.59 24.49 47.34
N LEU A 5 4.54 24.60 48.29
CA LEU A 5 5.98 24.48 47.99
C LEU A 5 6.47 23.04 47.75
N THR A 6 5.79 22.04 48.31
CA THR A 6 6.15 20.62 48.17
C THR A 6 5.58 20.00 46.89
N ARG A 7 4.49 20.54 46.35
CA ARG A 7 3.89 20.09 45.08
C ARG A 7 4.59 20.68 43.85
N THR A 8 5.29 21.80 43.99
CA THR A 8 6.03 22.45 42.89
C THR A 8 7.25 21.66 42.45
N LYS A 9 7.94 20.97 43.37
CA LYS A 9 9.12 20.16 43.04
C LYS A 9 8.84 19.00 42.08
N PRO A 10 7.84 18.13 42.32
CA PRO A 10 7.51 17.07 41.36
C PRO A 10 6.96 17.63 40.04
N LEU A 11 6.27 18.77 40.07
CA LEU A 11 5.80 19.46 38.86
C LEU A 11 6.97 19.95 38.00
N LEU A 12 7.98 20.59 38.61
CA LEU A 12 9.17 21.07 37.92
C LEU A 12 10.01 19.91 37.37
N PHE A 13 10.10 18.80 38.11
CA PHE A 13 10.77 17.60 37.62
C PHE A 13 10.05 17.00 36.41
N ALA A 14 8.71 16.89 36.46
CA ALA A 14 7.91 16.41 35.34
C ALA A 14 8.05 17.31 34.11
N LEU A 15 7.99 18.65 34.29
CA LEU A 15 8.23 19.61 33.22
C LEU A 15 9.63 19.49 32.62
N GLY A 16 10.65 19.33 33.46
CA GLY A 16 12.02 19.08 33.02
C GLY A 16 12.15 17.79 32.20
N ALA A 17 11.53 16.70 32.67
CA ALA A 17 11.54 15.43 31.95
C ALA A 17 10.84 15.53 30.58
N VAL A 18 9.68 16.18 30.50
CA VAL A 18 8.98 16.44 29.23
C VAL A 18 9.84 17.30 28.30
N ALA A 19 10.43 18.38 28.82
CA ALA A 19 11.30 19.26 28.03
C ALA A 19 12.51 18.50 27.48
N VAL A 20 13.13 17.62 28.26
CA VAL A 20 14.25 16.78 27.82
C VAL A 20 13.82 15.86 26.67
N VAL A 21 12.66 15.19 26.78
CA VAL A 21 12.15 14.33 25.70
C VAL A 21 11.87 15.12 24.43
N VAL A 22 11.19 16.27 24.54
CA VAL A 22 10.85 17.13 23.40
C VAL A 22 12.11 17.66 22.72
N LEU A 23 13.08 18.17 23.50
CA LEU A 23 14.33 18.68 22.96
C LEU A 23 15.15 17.58 22.27
N ARG A 24 15.17 16.36 22.83
CA ARG A 24 15.83 15.21 22.18
C ARG A 24 15.14 14.82 20.89
N TYR A 25 13.81 14.76 20.87
CA TYR A 25 13.02 14.50 19.67
C TYR A 25 13.31 15.51 18.55
N LEU A 26 13.33 16.80 18.88
CA LEU A 26 13.67 17.86 17.93
C LEU A 26 15.12 17.76 17.43
N ALA A 27 16.07 17.47 18.32
CA ALA A 27 17.49 17.35 17.99
C ALA A 27 17.79 16.18 17.03
N VAL A 28 17.02 15.09 17.08
CA VAL A 28 17.15 13.96 16.13
C VAL A 28 16.32 14.14 14.85
N GLY A 29 15.79 15.34 14.60
CA GLY A 29 15.02 15.62 13.38
C GLY A 29 13.54 15.27 13.46
N GLY A 30 12.97 15.13 14.66
CA GLY A 30 11.54 14.85 14.83
C GLY A 30 10.62 15.93 14.25
N ALA A 31 11.12 17.14 14.00
CA ALA A 31 10.41 18.22 13.31
C ALA A 31 10.77 18.34 11.82
N SER A 32 11.72 17.56 11.30
CA SER A 32 12.14 17.61 9.90
C SER A 32 11.40 16.57 9.03
N TYR A 33 10.24 16.09 9.47
CA TYR A 33 9.40 15.25 8.63
C TYR A 33 8.97 16.05 7.41
N GLN A 34 9.48 15.66 6.25
CA GLN A 34 8.94 16.04 4.96
C GLN A 34 8.28 14.77 4.40
N PRO A 35 7.03 14.84 3.92
CA PRO A 35 6.46 13.75 3.15
C PRO A 35 7.43 13.40 2.03
N ALA A 36 7.80 12.12 1.93
CA ALA A 36 8.57 11.68 0.78
C ALA A 36 7.78 12.06 -0.50
N PRO A 37 8.46 12.54 -1.55
CA PRO A 37 7.78 12.78 -2.81
C PRO A 37 7.09 11.49 -3.26
N VAL A 38 5.87 11.62 -3.78
CA VAL A 38 5.12 10.50 -4.35
C VAL A 38 6.01 9.85 -5.40
N ALA A 39 6.27 8.56 -5.24
CA ALA A 39 7.12 7.82 -6.16
C ALA A 39 6.43 7.73 -7.52
N ASP A 40 7.20 7.94 -8.59
CA ASP A 40 6.71 7.75 -9.96
C ASP A 40 6.37 6.26 -10.18
N PRO A 41 5.10 5.91 -10.45
CA PRO A 41 4.68 4.52 -10.63
C PRO A 41 5.27 3.89 -11.90
N CYS A 42 5.74 4.69 -12.85
CA CYS A 42 6.36 4.20 -14.07
C CYS A 42 7.84 3.85 -13.92
N VAL A 43 8.47 4.23 -12.81
CA VAL A 43 9.85 3.86 -12.51
C VAL A 43 9.86 2.48 -11.85
N GLY A 44 10.64 1.56 -12.42
CA GLY A 44 10.79 0.21 -11.89
C GLY A 44 11.30 0.20 -10.44
N ARG A 45 10.76 -0.71 -9.63
CA ARG A 45 11.17 -0.94 -8.25
C ARG A 45 12.34 -1.91 -8.19
N ASP A 46 13.27 -1.68 -7.27
CA ASP A 46 14.32 -2.64 -6.96
C ASP A 46 13.73 -3.89 -6.29
N TRP A 47 13.98 -5.04 -6.88
CA TRP A 47 13.55 -6.33 -6.34
C TRP A 47 14.54 -6.85 -5.31
N ARG A 48 14.02 -7.14 -4.11
CA ARG A 48 14.73 -7.90 -3.09
C ARG A 48 14.51 -9.39 -3.36
N HIS A 49 15.48 -10.20 -2.95
CA HIS A 49 15.42 -11.66 -3.01
C HIS A 49 15.17 -12.23 -1.60
N PRO A 50 13.95 -12.13 -1.07
CA PRO A 50 13.63 -12.71 0.23
C PRO A 50 13.50 -14.23 0.12
N ASP A 51 13.89 -14.93 1.18
CA ASP A 51 13.65 -16.38 1.30
C ASP A 51 12.19 -16.72 1.68
N ASP A 52 11.35 -15.69 1.88
CA ASP A 52 9.98 -15.82 2.36
C ASP A 52 8.94 -15.43 1.29
N VAL A 53 7.93 -16.28 1.15
CA VAL A 53 6.86 -16.15 0.14
C VAL A 53 5.96 -14.94 0.39
N ALA A 54 5.73 -14.55 1.64
CA ALA A 54 4.89 -13.39 1.94
C ALA A 54 5.57 -12.09 1.48
N THR A 55 6.90 -12.02 1.62
CA THR A 55 7.68 -10.88 1.13
C THR A 55 7.73 -10.83 -0.40
N VAL A 56 7.78 -11.98 -1.10
CA VAL A 56 7.62 -12.02 -2.56
C VAL A 56 6.25 -11.49 -2.96
N LEU A 57 5.19 -11.95 -2.29
CA LEU A 57 3.82 -11.52 -2.57
C LEU A 57 3.63 -10.01 -2.38
N GLU A 58 4.18 -9.44 -1.30
CA GLU A 58 4.16 -7.99 -1.08
C GLU A 58 4.81 -7.23 -2.25
N GLN A 59 5.98 -7.67 -2.72
CA GLN A 59 6.67 -7.04 -3.84
C GLN A 59 5.88 -7.15 -5.15
N VAL A 60 5.23 -8.30 -5.39
CA VAL A 60 4.33 -8.49 -6.53
C VAL A 60 3.14 -7.54 -6.46
N ILE A 61 2.45 -7.44 -5.32
CA ILE A 61 1.30 -6.52 -5.15
C ILE A 61 1.73 -5.08 -5.39
N LEU A 62 2.87 -4.67 -4.83
CA LEU A 62 3.39 -3.32 -5.04
C LEU A 62 3.72 -3.08 -6.52
N SER A 63 4.43 -3.99 -7.19
CA SER A 63 4.72 -3.86 -8.62
C SER A 63 3.43 -3.83 -9.47
N ALA A 64 2.40 -4.57 -9.08
CA ALA A 64 1.13 -4.56 -9.78
C ALA A 64 0.43 -3.20 -9.70
N LEU A 65 0.42 -2.59 -8.52
CA LEU A 65 -0.11 -1.25 -8.31
C LEU A 65 0.70 -0.19 -9.06
N ASP A 66 2.02 -0.33 -9.13
CA ASP A 66 2.89 0.53 -9.96
C ASP A 66 2.51 0.45 -11.44
N GLY A 67 2.45 -0.77 -11.99
CA GLY A 67 2.12 -0.99 -13.39
C GLY A 67 0.73 -0.46 -13.76
N ALA A 68 -0.26 -0.71 -12.91
CA ALA A 68 -1.63 -0.24 -13.13
C ALA A 68 -1.73 1.30 -13.04
N ALA A 69 -1.12 1.91 -12.03
CA ALA A 69 -1.11 3.37 -11.88
C ALA A 69 -0.36 4.05 -13.04
N CYS A 70 0.75 3.47 -13.50
CA CYS A 70 1.49 3.94 -14.67
C CYS A 70 0.64 3.88 -15.95
N GLN A 71 -0.09 2.78 -16.17
CA GLN A 71 -0.97 2.63 -17.34
C GLN A 71 -2.16 3.60 -17.34
N LEU A 72 -2.63 3.99 -16.16
CA LEU A 72 -3.72 4.94 -15.99
C LEU A 72 -3.25 6.39 -15.93
N GLY A 73 -1.96 6.65 -15.70
CA GLY A 73 -1.40 7.99 -15.51
C GLY A 73 -1.84 8.65 -14.21
N VAL A 74 -2.09 7.86 -13.17
CA VAL A 74 -2.53 8.33 -11.84
C VAL A 74 -1.51 8.00 -10.75
N SER A 75 -1.70 8.52 -9.54
CA SER A 75 -0.88 8.11 -8.39
C SER A 75 -1.31 6.75 -7.85
N ARG A 76 -0.38 6.04 -7.19
CA ARG A 76 -0.66 4.73 -6.59
C ARG A 76 -1.69 4.83 -5.48
N GLU A 77 -1.63 5.89 -4.68
CA GLU A 77 -2.52 6.15 -3.56
C GLU A 77 -3.96 6.32 -4.04
N ASP A 78 -4.14 7.06 -5.13
CA ASP A 78 -5.45 7.26 -5.75
C ASP A 78 -6.03 5.92 -6.26
N LEU A 79 -5.20 5.13 -6.95
CA LEU A 79 -5.60 3.80 -7.41
C LEU A 79 -5.93 2.83 -6.26
N VAL A 80 -5.15 2.84 -5.17
CA VAL A 80 -5.39 1.97 -3.99
C VAL A 80 -6.73 2.28 -3.34
N LEU A 81 -7.13 3.55 -3.31
CA LEU A 81 -8.45 3.94 -2.81
C LEU A 81 -9.56 3.48 -3.76
N ALA A 82 -9.32 3.55 -5.08
CA ALA A 82 -10.29 3.16 -6.10
C ALA A 82 -10.59 1.65 -6.10
N ILE A 83 -9.59 0.78 -5.91
CA ILE A 83 -9.75 -0.68 -6.01
C ILE A 83 -10.41 -1.33 -4.79
N ARG A 84 -10.75 -0.56 -3.75
CA ARG A 84 -11.33 -1.08 -2.50
C ARG A 84 -12.66 -1.78 -2.72
N ASP A 85 -13.50 -1.24 -3.59
CA ASP A 85 -14.85 -1.73 -3.86
C ASP A 85 -15.36 -1.22 -5.22
N LYS A 86 -16.39 -1.87 -5.79
CA LYS A 86 -16.96 -1.49 -7.09
C LYS A 86 -17.42 -0.02 -7.15
N PRO A 87 -18.15 0.52 -6.15
CA PRO A 87 -18.53 1.94 -6.14
C PRO A 87 -17.35 2.91 -6.16
N SER A 88 -16.28 2.61 -5.44
CA SER A 88 -15.07 3.43 -5.41
C SER A 88 -14.37 3.42 -6.77
N LEU A 89 -14.34 2.26 -7.45
CA LEU A 89 -13.76 2.17 -8.79
C LEU A 89 -14.62 2.89 -9.85
N ASP A 90 -15.96 2.83 -9.72
CA ASP A 90 -16.87 3.57 -10.59
C ASP A 90 -16.69 5.09 -10.43
N THR A 91 -16.48 5.55 -9.18
CA THR A 91 -16.21 6.96 -8.87
C THR A 91 -14.88 7.40 -9.49
N PHE A 92 -13.81 6.64 -9.24
CA PHE A 92 -12.50 6.88 -9.83
C PHE A 92 -12.56 6.93 -11.37
N ALA A 93 -13.26 5.99 -12.00
CA ALA A 93 -13.41 5.97 -13.45
C ALA A 93 -14.10 7.24 -13.97
N SER A 94 -15.15 7.69 -13.28
CA SER A 94 -15.85 8.93 -13.62
C SER A 94 -14.98 10.18 -13.42
N GLU A 95 -14.20 10.25 -12.33
CA GLU A 95 -13.32 11.39 -12.01
C GLU A 95 -12.18 11.53 -13.02
N HIS A 96 -11.63 10.41 -13.48
CA HIS A 96 -10.52 10.37 -14.45
C HIS A 96 -10.99 10.25 -15.91
N GLY A 97 -12.30 10.29 -16.16
CA GLY A 97 -12.86 10.26 -17.52
C GLY A 97 -12.58 8.95 -18.28
N ILE A 98 -12.43 7.83 -17.56
CA ILE A 98 -12.20 6.50 -18.13
C ILE A 98 -13.42 5.60 -17.88
N THR A 99 -13.45 4.45 -18.54
CA THR A 99 -14.47 3.41 -18.25
C THR A 99 -14.00 2.54 -17.10
N ARG A 100 -14.93 1.97 -16.32
CA ARG A 100 -14.59 0.94 -15.32
C ARG A 100 -13.79 -0.21 -15.93
N ALA A 101 -14.19 -0.67 -17.12
CA ALA A 101 -13.48 -1.73 -17.83
C ALA A 101 -12.02 -1.36 -18.13
N ARG A 102 -11.72 -0.09 -18.41
CA ARG A 102 -10.33 0.37 -18.59
C ARG A 102 -9.55 0.39 -17.28
N ALA A 103 -10.18 0.74 -16.16
CA ALA A 103 -9.55 0.65 -14.85
C ALA A 103 -9.25 -0.80 -14.45
N GLU A 104 -10.19 -1.72 -14.68
CA GLU A 104 -10.00 -3.16 -14.47
C GLU A 104 -8.89 -3.75 -15.35
N ASP A 105 -8.86 -3.38 -16.63
CA ASP A 105 -7.82 -3.80 -17.57
C ASP A 105 -6.44 -3.30 -17.15
N ALA A 106 -6.33 -2.07 -16.64
CA ALA A 106 -5.08 -1.55 -16.10
C ALA A 106 -4.60 -2.33 -14.87
N VAL A 107 -5.50 -2.71 -13.96
CA VAL A 107 -5.17 -3.57 -12.81
C VAL A 107 -4.66 -4.94 -13.28
N ARG A 108 -5.31 -5.53 -14.30
CA ARG A 108 -4.87 -6.79 -14.90
C ARG A 108 -3.47 -6.67 -15.53
N MET A 109 -3.25 -5.66 -16.36
CA MET A 109 -1.94 -5.39 -16.96
C MET A 109 -0.85 -5.12 -15.91
N GLY A 110 -1.20 -4.43 -14.83
CA GLY A 110 -0.30 -4.24 -13.69
C GLY A 110 0.13 -5.56 -13.08
N LEU A 111 -0.81 -6.47 -12.84
CA LEU A 111 -0.52 -7.78 -12.27
C LEU A 111 0.32 -8.66 -13.20
N ASP A 112 0.05 -8.65 -14.51
CA ASP A 112 0.88 -9.35 -15.50
C ASP A 112 2.32 -8.82 -15.49
N ARG A 113 2.48 -7.50 -15.51
CA ARG A 113 3.80 -6.86 -15.38
C ARG A 113 4.51 -7.27 -14.09
N ALA A 114 3.80 -7.32 -12.96
CA ALA A 114 4.39 -7.71 -11.69
C ALA A 114 4.89 -9.15 -11.67
N ILE A 115 4.19 -10.05 -12.36
CA ILE A 115 4.61 -11.44 -12.54
C ILE A 115 5.87 -11.50 -13.42
N ASP A 116 5.90 -10.75 -14.52
CA ASP A 116 7.05 -10.66 -15.41
C ASP A 116 8.29 -10.09 -14.69
N ASP A 117 8.11 -9.04 -13.90
CA ASP A 117 9.14 -8.43 -13.09
C ASP A 117 9.68 -9.42 -12.03
N ALA A 118 8.79 -10.17 -11.36
CA ALA A 118 9.16 -11.18 -10.36
C ALA A 118 9.93 -12.35 -10.98
N GLU A 119 9.53 -12.80 -12.17
CA GLU A 119 10.22 -13.86 -12.92
C GLU A 119 11.60 -13.39 -13.36
N THR A 120 11.69 -12.17 -13.91
CA THR A 120 12.95 -11.57 -14.36
C THR A 120 13.93 -11.36 -13.21
N ALA A 121 13.41 -10.98 -12.03
CA ALA A 121 14.18 -10.83 -10.82
C ALA A 121 14.54 -12.17 -10.15
N GLY A 122 14.10 -13.32 -10.67
CA GLY A 122 14.36 -14.63 -10.07
C GLY A 122 13.61 -14.90 -8.76
N ALA A 123 12.70 -14.00 -8.36
CA ALA A 123 11.86 -14.14 -7.17
C ALA A 123 10.69 -15.11 -7.39
N LEU A 124 10.28 -15.31 -8.65
CA LEU A 124 9.24 -16.25 -9.04
C LEU A 124 9.75 -17.24 -10.09
N PRO A 125 9.71 -18.56 -9.83
CA PRO A 125 10.07 -19.56 -10.83
C PRO A 125 9.15 -19.47 -12.06
N GLY A 126 9.67 -19.67 -13.27
CA GLY A 126 8.87 -19.50 -14.51
C GLY A 126 7.61 -20.37 -14.60
N PHE A 127 7.61 -21.56 -14.00
CA PHE A 127 6.39 -22.39 -13.92
C PHE A 127 5.32 -21.75 -13.02
N ALA A 128 5.73 -21.11 -11.92
CA ALA A 128 4.84 -20.41 -11.02
C ALA A 128 4.34 -19.11 -11.66
N ALA A 129 5.19 -18.41 -12.43
CA ALA A 129 4.80 -17.26 -13.24
C ALA A 129 3.74 -17.64 -14.29
N ALA A 130 3.92 -18.75 -15.01
CA ALA A 130 2.93 -19.24 -15.97
C ALA A 130 1.58 -19.58 -15.31
N LEU A 131 1.59 -20.22 -14.13
CA LEU A 131 0.38 -20.48 -13.37
C LEU A 131 -0.28 -19.19 -12.89
N ALA A 132 0.51 -18.23 -12.38
CA ALA A 132 0.02 -16.95 -11.93
C ALA A 132 -0.68 -16.19 -13.06
N ARG A 133 -0.05 -16.04 -14.25
CA ARG A 133 -0.67 -15.40 -15.43
C ARG A 133 -2.01 -16.05 -15.78
N ARG A 134 -2.07 -17.38 -15.73
CA ARG A 134 -3.33 -18.09 -16.00
C ARG A 134 -4.42 -17.78 -14.99
N LEU A 135 -4.07 -17.62 -13.71
CA LEU A 135 -5.00 -17.21 -12.67
C LEU A 135 -5.48 -15.78 -12.89
N VAL A 136 -4.58 -14.85 -13.19
CA VAL A 136 -4.92 -13.46 -13.54
C VAL A 136 -5.92 -13.42 -14.69
N ASP A 137 -5.69 -14.24 -15.71
CA ASP A 137 -6.57 -14.29 -16.87
C ASP A 137 -8.00 -14.73 -16.55
N THR A 138 -8.12 -15.65 -15.59
CA THR A 138 -9.35 -16.40 -15.32
C THR A 138 -10.16 -15.81 -14.16
N LEU A 139 -9.50 -15.13 -13.22
CA LEU A 139 -10.16 -14.54 -12.06
C LEU A 139 -10.83 -13.22 -12.46
N GLU A 140 -12.15 -13.13 -12.25
CA GLU A 140 -12.83 -11.84 -12.11
C GLU A 140 -12.52 -11.33 -10.69
N PRO A 141 -11.73 -10.25 -10.52
CA PRO A 141 -11.28 -9.78 -9.20
C PRO A 141 -12.43 -9.59 -8.20
N TRP A 142 -13.59 -9.19 -8.71
CA TRP A 142 -14.75 -8.85 -7.90
C TRP A 142 -15.55 -10.05 -7.38
N ARG A 143 -15.48 -11.22 -8.05
CA ARG A 143 -16.19 -12.43 -7.58
C ARG A 143 -15.59 -12.99 -6.30
N VAL A 144 -14.29 -12.80 -6.10
CA VAL A 144 -13.58 -13.29 -4.91
C VAL A 144 -14.08 -12.57 -3.65
N LEU A 145 -14.31 -11.26 -3.74
CA LEU A 145 -14.83 -10.46 -2.62
C LEU A 145 -16.31 -10.75 -2.33
N GLU A 146 -17.14 -10.88 -3.37
CA GLU A 146 -18.55 -11.27 -3.21
C GLU A 146 -18.72 -12.63 -2.54
N THR A 147 -17.83 -13.58 -2.87
CA THR A 147 -17.84 -14.92 -2.27
C THR A 147 -17.46 -14.88 -0.79
N LEU A 148 -16.48 -14.05 -0.40
CA LEU A 148 -16.07 -13.88 0.99
C LEU A 148 -17.12 -13.15 1.83
N GLU A 149 -17.79 -12.14 1.29
CA GLU A 149 -18.85 -11.41 1.97
C GLU A 149 -20.10 -12.28 2.16
N SER A 150 -20.49 -13.02 1.12
CA SER A 150 -21.56 -14.02 1.22
C SER A 150 -21.26 -15.13 2.23
N LEU A 151 -20.00 -15.55 2.36
CA LEU A 151 -19.58 -16.53 3.36
C LEU A 151 -19.57 -15.97 4.78
N ARG A 152 -19.21 -14.69 4.95
CA ARG A 152 -19.24 -14.00 6.24
C ARG A 152 -20.68 -13.81 6.74
N ASP A 153 -21.62 -13.54 5.84
CA ASP A 153 -23.05 -13.43 6.20
C ASP A 153 -23.69 -14.80 6.53
N LEU A 154 -23.04 -15.91 6.15
CA LEU A 154 -23.46 -17.29 6.43
C LEU A 154 -22.85 -17.86 7.73
N LEU A 155 -21.82 -17.23 8.28
CA LEU A 155 -21.21 -17.61 9.56
C LEU A 155 -21.77 -16.67 10.65
N PRO A 156 -22.40 -17.20 11.73
CA PRO A 156 -23.01 -16.40 12.79
C PRO A 156 -21.99 -15.60 13.61
#